data_AF-A0A656Z2B9-F1
#
_entry.id   AF-A0A656Z2B9-F1
#
_cell.length_a   1.000
_cell.length_b   1.000
_cell.length_c   1.000
_cell.angle_alpha   90.00
_cell.angle_beta   90.00
_cell.angle_gamma   90.00
#
_symmetry.space_group_name_H-M   'P 1'
#
loop_
_entity.id
_entity.type
_entity.pdbx_description
1 polymer ?
#
loop_
_entity_poly.entity_id
_entity_poly.type
_entity_poly.pdbx_seq_one_letter_code
_entity_poly.pdbx_strand_id
1 'polypeptide(L)'
;MSTQQGIWFADQVATRRNAYVIAHAIELSGMIDLAHLEEAIGLGLSEADTVMAQYGEDETGAWQMTHAGSVPPVDHIDVSTEADPEAAARRFMQEDIDADLDVNGKRPLCYQALIHLGDSGGNKRLFWYQRYHHVMLDGFSFTALTRRVADIYSALSEGHAVTAFPFRSVSEVIEERVPMRCPKLVLQIANIGALIAAIFHRKPRLRSAADMKGTGISFCAP
;
A
#
# COMPACT_ATOMS: atom_id res chain seq x y z
N MET A 1 20.34 -15.23 11.47
CA MET A 1 19.09 -14.51 11.75
C MET A 1 18.43 -14.16 10.43
N SER A 2 17.11 -14.30 10.32
CA SER A 2 16.36 -13.73 9.19
C SER A 2 16.35 -12.20 9.28
N THR A 3 16.05 -11.52 8.18
CA THR A 3 15.90 -10.04 8.15
C THR A 3 14.82 -9.58 9.13
N GLN A 4 13.69 -10.30 9.24
CA GLN A 4 12.63 -10.01 10.20
C GLN A 4 13.07 -10.15 11.66
N GLN A 5 13.84 -11.18 12.00
CA GLN A 5 14.43 -11.31 13.34
C GLN A 5 15.39 -10.15 13.62
N GLY A 6 16.21 -9.76 12.63
CA GLY A 6 17.08 -8.58 12.76
C GLY A 6 16.30 -7.29 13.02
N ILE A 7 15.17 -7.09 12.33
CA ILE A 7 14.26 -5.95 12.55
C ILE A 7 13.63 -6.01 13.95
N TRP A 8 13.15 -7.18 14.39
CA TRP A 8 12.58 -7.36 15.74
C TRP A 8 13.55 -6.93 16.83
N PHE A 9 14.76 -7.51 16.85
CA PHE A 9 15.75 -7.19 17.88
C PHE A 9 16.16 -5.72 17.84
N ALA A 10 16.23 -5.14 16.64
CA ALA A 10 16.61 -3.75 16.49
C ALA A 10 15.48 -2.78 16.92
N ASP A 11 14.20 -3.17 16.77
CA ASP A 11 13.05 -2.44 17.30
C ASP A 11 13.02 -2.45 18.83
N GLN A 12 13.27 -3.61 19.47
CA GLN A 12 13.29 -3.72 20.94
C GLN A 12 14.36 -2.83 21.62
N VAL A 13 15.46 -2.52 20.92
CA VAL A 13 16.53 -1.64 21.43
C VAL A 13 16.45 -0.21 20.89
N ALA A 14 15.48 0.08 20.01
CA ALA A 14 15.32 1.40 19.43
C ALA A 14 14.85 2.41 20.49
N THR A 15 15.53 3.56 20.56
CA THR A 15 15.12 4.65 21.45
C THR A 15 13.82 5.32 20.99
N ARG A 16 13.46 5.17 19.71
CA ARG A 16 12.21 5.67 19.13
C ARG A 16 11.31 4.47 18.82
N ARG A 17 10.08 4.48 19.36
CA ARG A 17 9.10 3.40 19.18
C ARG A 17 8.40 3.39 17.81
N ASN A 18 8.88 4.17 16.86
CA ASN A 18 8.37 4.23 15.49
C ASN A 18 9.50 4.11 14.45
N ALA A 19 10.69 3.66 14.87
CA ALA A 19 11.88 3.59 14.01
C ALA A 19 11.73 2.64 12.81
N TYR A 20 10.75 1.74 12.87
CA TYR A 20 10.47 0.70 11.87
C TYR A 20 9.11 0.88 11.18
N VAL A 21 8.57 2.10 11.19
CA VAL A 21 7.41 2.47 10.38
C VAL A 21 7.82 2.63 8.91
N ILE A 22 7.09 1.99 8.00
CA ILE A 22 7.10 2.29 6.56
C ILE A 22 5.73 2.84 6.20
N ALA A 23 5.68 4.00 5.56
CA ALA A 23 4.42 4.63 5.17
C ALA A 23 4.52 5.35 3.83
N HIS A 24 3.47 5.23 3.02
CA HIS A 24 3.39 5.77 1.67
C HIS A 24 1.97 6.28 1.39
N ALA A 25 1.87 7.26 0.51
CA ALA A 25 0.59 7.78 0.03
C ALA A 25 0.59 7.83 -1.50
N ILE A 26 -0.54 7.43 -2.08
CA ILE A 26 -0.76 7.41 -3.52
C ILE A 26 -1.89 8.37 -3.84
N GLU A 27 -1.64 9.33 -4.72
CA GLU A 27 -2.70 10.16 -5.27
C GLU A 27 -3.53 9.37 -6.27
N LEU A 28 -4.83 9.28 -5.99
CA LEU A 28 -5.84 8.69 -6.85
C LEU A 28 -6.71 9.82 -7.38
N SER A 29 -6.78 9.91 -8.70
CA SER A 29 -7.55 10.93 -9.42
C SER A 29 -8.40 10.30 -10.51
N GLY A 30 -9.64 10.74 -10.63
CA GLY A 30 -10.57 10.29 -11.67
C GLY A 30 -11.81 9.61 -11.10
N MET A 31 -12.50 8.84 -11.93
CA MET A 31 -13.65 8.04 -11.50
C MET A 31 -13.16 6.84 -10.69
N ILE A 32 -13.15 7.00 -9.37
CA ILE A 32 -12.82 5.94 -8.41
C ILE A 32 -14.12 5.39 -7.82
N ASP A 33 -14.33 4.08 -7.96
CA ASP A 33 -15.35 3.37 -7.20
C ASP A 33 -14.76 3.01 -5.83
N LEU A 34 -15.22 3.71 -4.78
CA LEU A 34 -14.70 3.52 -3.43
C LEU A 34 -14.97 2.11 -2.90
N ALA A 35 -16.12 1.52 -3.22
CA ALA A 35 -16.48 0.20 -2.74
C ALA A 35 -15.56 -0.87 -3.33
N HIS A 36 -15.30 -0.81 -4.65
CA HIS A 36 -14.33 -1.71 -5.28
C HIS A 36 -12.90 -1.48 -4.78
N LEU A 37 -12.52 -0.24 -4.45
CA LEU A 37 -11.18 0.05 -3.93
C LEU A 37 -11.00 -0.53 -2.53
N GLU A 38 -11.97 -0.34 -1.64
CA GLU A 38 -11.97 -0.92 -0.30
C GLU A 38 -11.95 -2.45 -0.36
N GLU A 39 -12.76 -3.06 -1.23
CA GLU A 39 -12.75 -4.51 -1.45
C GLU A 39 -11.39 -5.00 -1.98
N ALA A 40 -10.79 -4.28 -2.93
CA ALA A 40 -9.48 -4.63 -3.47
C ALA A 40 -8.35 -4.51 -2.44
N ILE A 41 -8.38 -3.49 -1.58
CA ILE A 41 -7.46 -3.37 -0.44
C ILE A 41 -7.67 -4.55 0.49
N GLY A 42 -8.91 -4.84 0.86
CA GLY A 42 -9.30 -5.96 1.72
C GLY A 42 -8.74 -7.29 1.23
N LEU A 43 -9.03 -7.61 -0.03
CA LEU A 43 -8.56 -8.83 -0.69
C LEU A 43 -7.03 -8.84 -0.77
N GLY A 44 -6.39 -7.80 -1.33
CA GLY A 44 -4.94 -7.77 -1.51
C GLY A 44 -4.17 -7.92 -0.20
N LEU A 45 -4.62 -7.31 0.90
CA LEU A 45 -4.00 -7.47 2.21
C LEU A 45 -4.21 -8.89 2.78
N SER A 46 -5.39 -9.49 2.55
CA SER A 46 -5.65 -10.88 2.94
C SER A 46 -4.75 -11.88 2.21
N GLU A 47 -4.20 -11.47 1.06
CA GLU A 47 -3.24 -12.24 0.28
C GLU A 47 -1.79 -12.14 0.79
N ALA A 48 -1.51 -11.31 1.78
CA ALA A 48 -0.16 -11.20 2.33
C ALA A 48 -0.09 -11.88 3.71
N ASP A 49 0.39 -13.12 3.77
CA ASP A 49 0.50 -13.91 5.00
C ASP A 49 1.22 -13.18 6.14
N THR A 50 2.18 -12.29 5.83
CA THR A 50 2.89 -11.46 6.80
C THR A 50 2.09 -10.27 7.30
N VAL A 51 1.22 -9.69 6.46
CA VAL A 51 0.26 -8.68 6.90
C VAL A 51 -0.80 -9.33 7.79
N MET A 52 -1.16 -10.57 7.48
CA MET A 52 -2.08 -11.41 8.25
C MET A 52 -1.41 -12.12 9.43
N ALA A 53 -0.13 -11.87 9.70
CA ALA A 53 0.59 -12.51 10.80
C ALA A 53 0.45 -11.73 12.11
N GLN A 54 0.46 -12.47 13.21
CA GLN A 54 0.76 -11.93 14.53
C GLN A 54 2.24 -12.11 14.85
N TYR A 55 2.79 -11.14 15.57
CA TYR A 55 4.17 -11.13 16.01
C TYR A 55 4.20 -10.94 17.52
N GLY A 56 5.17 -11.57 18.18
CA GLY A 56 5.33 -11.48 19.62
C GLY A 56 6.66 -12.03 20.07
N GLU A 57 6.89 -11.99 21.37
CA GLU A 57 8.04 -12.59 22.02
C GLU A 57 7.60 -13.28 23.32
N ASP A 58 8.16 -14.45 23.56
CA ASP A 58 8.01 -15.20 24.81
C ASP A 58 9.38 -15.67 25.34
N GLU A 59 9.38 -16.54 26.36
CA GLU A 59 10.60 -17.08 26.97
C GLU A 59 11.51 -17.84 25.98
N THR A 60 10.99 -18.25 24.83
CA THR A 60 11.73 -18.94 23.76
C THR A 60 12.26 -17.99 22.68
N GLY A 61 11.86 -16.71 22.74
CA GLY A 61 12.27 -15.65 21.84
C GLY A 61 11.14 -15.13 20.95
N ALA A 62 11.51 -14.33 19.93
CA ALA A 62 10.56 -13.76 18.99
C ALA A 62 9.90 -14.84 18.12
N TRP A 63 8.58 -14.77 18.00
CA TRP A 63 7.76 -15.68 17.21
C TRP A 63 6.90 -14.93 16.19
N GLN A 64 6.48 -15.66 15.16
CA GLN A 64 5.54 -15.20 14.14
C GLN A 64 4.51 -16.31 13.89
N MET A 65 3.24 -15.94 13.86
CA MET A 65 2.14 -16.84 13.53
C MET A 65 1.35 -16.28 12.35
N THR A 66 1.47 -16.91 11.18
CA THR A 66 0.76 -16.49 9.95
C THR A 66 -0.73 -16.83 10.05
N HIS A 67 -1.58 -16.09 9.32
CA HIS A 67 -3.03 -16.29 9.26
C HIS A 67 -3.77 -16.17 10.61
N ALA A 68 -3.16 -15.53 11.60
CA ALA A 68 -3.76 -15.28 12.91
C ALA A 68 -4.30 -13.86 13.08
N GLY A 69 -3.99 -12.97 12.14
CA GLY A 69 -4.47 -11.59 12.10
C GLY A 69 -5.77 -11.41 11.33
N SER A 70 -6.23 -10.17 11.28
CA SER A 70 -7.35 -9.73 10.45
C SER A 70 -6.91 -8.56 9.59
N VAL A 71 -7.48 -8.44 8.39
CA VAL A 71 -7.27 -7.24 7.57
C VAL A 71 -7.86 -6.03 8.31
N PRO A 72 -7.09 -4.95 8.52
CA PRO A 72 -7.63 -3.75 9.15
C PRO A 72 -8.69 -3.10 8.26
N PRO A 73 -9.72 -2.46 8.83
CA PRO A 73 -10.63 -1.64 8.05
C PRO A 73 -9.89 -0.49 7.36
N VAL A 74 -10.46 0.00 6.26
CA VAL A 74 -9.99 1.21 5.58
C VAL A 74 -10.67 2.41 6.21
N ASP A 75 -9.89 3.33 6.78
CA ASP A 75 -10.43 4.54 7.39
C ASP A 75 -10.68 5.62 6.33
N HIS A 76 -11.76 6.38 6.48
CA HIS A 76 -12.09 7.49 5.59
C HIS A 76 -11.87 8.81 6.30
N ILE A 77 -10.95 9.61 5.76
CA ILE A 77 -10.60 10.92 6.30
C ILE A 77 -11.02 11.97 5.30
N ASP A 78 -11.79 12.98 5.73
CA ASP A 78 -12.19 14.08 4.86
C ASP A 78 -11.48 15.36 5.28
N VAL A 79 -10.62 15.88 4.40
CA VAL A 79 -9.94 17.17 4.54
C VAL A 79 -10.31 18.12 3.40
N SER A 80 -11.35 17.80 2.63
CA SER A 80 -11.78 18.56 1.45
C SER A 80 -12.22 19.99 1.75
N THR A 81 -12.62 20.25 3.00
CA THR A 81 -13.07 21.56 3.47
C THR A 81 -11.96 22.39 4.11
N GLU A 82 -10.75 21.84 4.25
CA GLU A 82 -9.58 22.55 4.76
C GLU A 82 -9.10 23.62 3.77
N ALA A 83 -8.49 24.68 4.27
CA ALA A 83 -7.96 25.75 3.42
C ALA A 83 -6.86 25.26 2.45
N ASP A 84 -6.10 24.25 2.87
CA ASP A 84 -5.15 23.49 2.05
C ASP A 84 -5.33 21.99 2.36
N PRO A 85 -6.20 21.29 1.60
CA PRO A 85 -6.49 19.87 1.82
C PRO A 85 -5.24 18.98 1.75
N GLU A 86 -4.29 19.31 0.89
CA GLU A 86 -3.07 18.52 0.75
C GLU A 86 -2.13 18.70 1.95
N ALA A 87 -1.99 19.92 2.46
CA ALA A 87 -1.22 20.17 3.68
C ALA A 87 -1.89 19.51 4.90
N ALA A 88 -3.22 19.54 4.98
CA ALA A 88 -3.97 18.84 6.03
C ALA A 88 -3.77 17.32 5.96
N ALA A 89 -3.85 16.72 4.76
CA ALA A 89 -3.57 15.30 4.57
C ALA A 89 -2.12 14.95 4.96
N ARG A 90 -1.13 15.75 4.55
CA ARG A 90 0.29 15.54 4.93
C ARG A 90 0.48 15.62 6.45
N ARG A 91 -0.18 16.56 7.13
CA ARG A 91 -0.15 16.67 8.58
C ARG A 91 -0.73 15.42 9.25
N PHE A 92 -1.90 14.97 8.81
CA PHE A 92 -2.52 13.73 9.31
C PHE A 92 -1.58 12.53 9.17
N MET A 93 -0.98 12.34 7.99
CA MET A 93 -0.05 11.23 7.75
C MET A 93 1.21 11.35 8.61
N GLN A 94 1.72 12.57 8.81
CA GLN A 94 2.88 12.80 9.66
C GLN A 94 2.59 12.51 11.13
N GLU A 95 1.42 12.92 11.64
CA GLU A 95 0.97 12.60 13.00
C GLU A 95 0.85 11.09 13.22
N ASP A 96 0.33 10.34 12.23
CA ASP A 96 0.28 8.88 12.29
C ASP A 96 1.70 8.25 12.31
N ILE A 97 2.64 8.76 11.51
CA ILE A 97 4.04 8.28 11.50
C ILE A 97 4.75 8.58 12.82
N ASP A 98 4.55 9.77 13.38
CA ASP A 98 5.24 10.23 14.59
C ASP A 98 4.72 9.56 15.87
N ALA A 99 3.50 9.03 15.84
CA ALA A 99 2.93 8.27 16.94
C ALA A 99 3.63 6.92 17.13
N ASP A 100 3.70 6.45 18.38
CA ASP A 100 4.32 5.18 18.75
C ASP A 100 3.69 4.00 17.98
N LEU A 101 4.54 3.08 17.51
CA LEU A 101 4.15 1.83 16.86
C LEU A 101 5.06 0.69 17.36
N ASP A 102 4.84 0.31 18.61
CA ASP A 102 5.48 -0.87 19.20
C ASP A 102 4.90 -2.14 18.58
N VAL A 103 5.77 -3.07 18.16
CA VAL A 103 5.36 -4.36 17.60
C VAL A 103 4.50 -5.20 18.55
N ASN A 104 4.72 -5.06 19.87
CA ASN A 104 3.93 -5.69 20.94
C ASN A 104 2.80 -4.77 21.46
N GLY A 105 2.62 -3.62 20.83
CA GLY A 105 1.65 -2.61 21.22
C GLY A 105 0.22 -2.97 20.82
N LYS A 106 -0.72 -2.13 21.26
CA LYS A 106 -2.14 -2.26 20.91
C LYS A 106 -2.48 -1.68 19.53
N ARG A 107 -1.56 -0.90 18.95
CA ARG A 107 -1.80 -0.19 17.70
C ARG A 107 -1.60 -1.15 16.53
N PRO A 108 -2.51 -1.18 15.53
CA PRO A 108 -2.35 -2.03 14.36
C PRO A 108 -1.05 -1.74 13.61
N LEU A 109 -0.31 -2.81 13.34
CA LEU A 109 0.95 -2.77 12.58
C LEU A 109 0.72 -2.45 11.09
N CYS A 110 -0.48 -2.71 10.58
CA CYS A 110 -0.96 -2.29 9.28
C CYS A 110 -2.08 -1.25 9.45
N TYR A 111 -2.06 -0.18 8.67
CA TYR A 111 -3.09 0.85 8.67
C TYR A 111 -3.34 1.38 7.25
N GLN A 112 -4.60 1.56 6.90
CA GLN A 112 -5.06 1.97 5.58
C GLN A 112 -6.02 3.14 5.74
N ALA A 113 -5.83 4.19 4.95
CA ALA A 113 -6.79 5.29 4.92
C ALA A 113 -6.99 5.84 3.50
N LEU A 114 -8.23 6.21 3.19
CA LEU A 114 -8.61 6.99 2.02
C LEU A 114 -8.90 8.42 2.47
N ILE A 115 -8.00 9.33 2.12
CA ILE A 115 -8.05 10.74 2.52
C ILE A 115 -8.62 11.56 1.35
N HIS A 116 -9.83 12.10 1.50
CA HIS A 116 -10.50 12.92 0.50
C HIS A 116 -9.99 14.36 0.52
N LEU A 117 -9.43 14.79 -0.61
CA LEU A 117 -8.84 16.12 -0.79
C LEU A 117 -9.81 17.12 -1.44
N GLY A 118 -11.03 16.68 -1.74
CA GLY A 118 -12.02 17.41 -2.53
C GLY A 118 -12.17 16.87 -3.95
N ASP A 119 -12.94 17.59 -4.75
CA ASP A 119 -13.30 17.17 -6.10
C ASP A 119 -12.66 18.09 -7.14
N SER A 120 -12.19 17.52 -8.25
CA SER A 120 -11.59 18.26 -9.37
C SER A 120 -12.11 17.72 -10.70
N GLY A 121 -12.66 18.59 -11.54
CA GLY A 121 -13.25 18.20 -12.82
C GLY A 121 -14.41 17.20 -12.69
N GLY A 122 -15.16 17.26 -11.58
CA GLY A 122 -16.27 16.34 -11.29
C GLY A 122 -15.84 14.98 -10.71
N ASN A 123 -14.56 14.80 -10.41
CA ASN A 123 -14.00 13.54 -9.90
C ASN A 123 -13.40 13.73 -8.50
N LYS A 124 -13.49 12.70 -7.66
CA LYS A 124 -12.83 12.70 -6.34
C LYS A 124 -11.30 12.72 -6.51
N ARG A 125 -10.63 13.55 -5.71
CA ARG A 125 -9.19 13.47 -5.46
C ARG A 125 -8.97 12.82 -4.10
N LEU A 126 -8.24 11.72 -4.07
CA LEU A 126 -7.98 10.96 -2.84
C LEU A 126 -6.49 10.75 -2.68
N PHE A 127 -6.01 10.72 -1.44
CA PHE A 127 -4.80 9.98 -1.11
C PHE A 127 -5.17 8.63 -0.53
N TRP A 128 -4.68 7.56 -1.12
CA TRP A 128 -4.63 6.25 -0.46
C TRP A 128 -3.35 6.15 0.35
N TYR A 129 -3.48 6.29 1.67
CA TYR A 129 -2.42 6.18 2.65
C TYR A 129 -2.29 4.75 3.16
N GLN A 130 -1.05 4.26 3.21
CA GLN A 130 -0.70 2.92 3.64
C GLN A 130 0.45 3.00 4.63
N ARG A 131 0.29 2.41 5.81
CA ARG A 131 1.36 2.24 6.80
C ARG A 131 1.51 0.77 7.18
N TYR A 132 2.75 0.33 7.29
CA TYR A 132 3.13 -0.99 7.77
C TYR A 132 4.28 -0.90 8.76
N HIS A 133 4.33 -1.84 9.69
CA HIS A 133 5.55 -2.11 10.46
C HIS A 133 6.52 -2.91 9.59
N HIS A 134 7.81 -2.56 9.60
CA HIS A 134 8.82 -3.19 8.75
C HIS A 134 9.03 -4.68 9.04
N VAL A 135 8.52 -5.19 10.18
CA VAL A 135 8.48 -6.64 10.45
C VAL A 135 7.58 -7.39 9.46
N MET A 136 6.56 -6.74 8.91
CA MET A 136 5.59 -7.35 7.98
C MET A 136 6.12 -7.40 6.55
N LEU A 137 6.71 -6.28 6.09
CA LEU A 137 7.06 -6.06 4.70
C LEU A 137 8.43 -5.38 4.58
N ASP A 138 9.06 -5.53 3.42
CA ASP A 138 10.15 -4.68 2.94
C ASP A 138 9.70 -3.81 1.76
N GLY A 139 10.57 -2.92 1.27
CA GLY A 139 10.24 -2.01 0.17
C GLY A 139 9.85 -2.70 -1.15
N PHE A 140 10.30 -3.94 -1.38
CA PHE A 140 9.97 -4.71 -2.58
C PHE A 140 8.57 -5.35 -2.46
N SER A 141 8.33 -6.06 -1.35
CA SER A 141 7.04 -6.70 -1.04
C SER A 141 5.92 -5.68 -0.87
N PHE A 142 6.18 -4.51 -0.29
CA PHE A 142 5.24 -3.39 -0.24
C PHE A 142 4.79 -2.97 -1.66
N THR A 143 5.74 -2.74 -2.57
CA THR A 143 5.42 -2.31 -3.94
C THR A 143 4.62 -3.38 -4.69
N ALA A 144 4.95 -4.66 -4.47
CA ALA A 144 4.22 -5.78 -5.07
C ALA A 144 2.78 -5.88 -4.53
N LEU A 145 2.59 -5.66 -3.22
CA LEU A 145 1.28 -5.63 -2.59
C LEU A 145 0.38 -4.51 -3.13
N THR A 146 0.91 -3.29 -3.22
CA THR A 146 0.19 -2.16 -3.83
C THR A 146 -0.23 -2.46 -5.28
N ARG A 147 0.65 -3.09 -6.07
CA ARG A 147 0.33 -3.50 -7.45
C ARG A 147 -0.81 -4.51 -7.48
N ARG A 148 -0.76 -5.49 -6.59
CA ARG A 148 -1.79 -6.52 -6.51
C ARG A 148 -3.15 -5.93 -6.17
N VAL A 149 -3.23 -4.98 -5.23
CA VAL A 149 -4.47 -4.24 -4.95
C VAL A 149 -4.98 -3.53 -6.21
N ALA A 150 -4.11 -2.90 -6.99
CA ALA A 150 -4.51 -2.24 -8.24
C ALA A 150 -5.06 -3.24 -9.28
N ASP A 151 -4.44 -4.42 -9.42
CA ASP A 151 -4.91 -5.48 -10.32
C ASP A 151 -6.29 -6.01 -9.92
N ILE A 152 -6.51 -6.22 -8.61
CA ILE A 152 -7.80 -6.66 -8.06
C ILE A 152 -8.86 -5.58 -8.32
N TYR A 153 -8.56 -4.32 -8.02
CA TYR A 153 -9.47 -3.20 -8.26
C TYR A 153 -9.89 -3.11 -9.74
N SER A 154 -8.94 -3.26 -10.67
CA SER A 154 -9.25 -3.27 -12.09
C SER A 154 -10.14 -4.44 -12.49
N ALA A 155 -9.90 -5.64 -11.96
CA ALA A 155 -10.76 -6.79 -12.23
C ALA A 155 -12.18 -6.53 -11.72
N LEU A 156 -12.34 -6.05 -10.50
CA LEU A 156 -13.65 -5.71 -9.91
C LEU A 156 -14.37 -4.62 -10.72
N SER A 157 -13.67 -3.55 -11.07
CA SER A 157 -14.21 -2.42 -11.85
C SER A 157 -14.66 -2.81 -13.26
N GLU A 158 -14.01 -3.80 -13.86
CA GLU A 158 -14.36 -4.34 -15.18
C GLU A 158 -15.38 -5.49 -15.12
N GLY A 159 -15.76 -5.95 -13.91
CA GLY A 159 -16.62 -7.12 -13.71
C GLY A 159 -15.94 -8.45 -14.10
N HIS A 160 -14.62 -8.48 -14.10
CA HIS A 160 -13.81 -9.67 -14.36
C HIS A 160 -13.54 -10.46 -13.07
N ALA A 161 -13.29 -11.75 -13.21
CA ALA A 161 -12.84 -12.58 -12.09
C ALA A 161 -11.44 -12.14 -11.64
N VAL A 162 -11.25 -12.01 -10.33
CA VAL A 162 -9.93 -11.79 -9.73
C VAL A 162 -9.04 -13.00 -10.04
N THR A 163 -7.92 -12.78 -10.71
CA THR A 163 -6.98 -13.85 -11.09
C THR A 163 -6.28 -14.42 -9.86
N ALA A 164 -5.82 -15.67 -9.97
CA ALA A 164 -5.16 -16.36 -8.87
C ALA A 164 -3.88 -15.64 -8.40
N PHE A 165 -3.61 -15.86 -7.12
CA PHE A 165 -2.62 -15.27 -6.24
C PHE A 165 -1.15 -15.40 -6.70
N PRO A 166 -0.37 -14.31 -6.77
CA PRO A 166 1.05 -14.39 -7.15
C PRO A 166 2.03 -14.47 -5.97
N PHE A 167 1.60 -14.26 -4.71
CA PHE A 167 2.51 -14.32 -3.57
C PHE A 167 2.81 -15.77 -3.16
N ARG A 168 4.09 -16.08 -2.94
CA ARG A 168 4.48 -17.32 -2.26
C ARG A 168 4.28 -17.14 -0.77
N SER A 169 3.84 -18.19 -0.08
CA SER A 169 3.70 -18.14 1.38
C SER A 169 5.06 -17.90 2.03
N VAL A 170 5.10 -17.16 3.14
CA VAL A 170 6.38 -16.92 3.83
C VAL A 170 6.97 -18.22 4.40
N SER A 171 6.12 -19.18 4.73
CA SER A 171 6.52 -20.54 5.10
C SER A 171 7.40 -21.20 4.01
N GLU A 172 7.07 -21.03 2.73
CA GLU A 172 7.87 -21.54 1.61
C GLU A 172 9.20 -20.81 1.42
N VAL A 173 9.26 -19.51 1.74
CA VAL A 173 10.47 -18.68 1.53
C VAL A 173 11.49 -18.84 2.66
N ILE A 174 11.05 -19.15 3.88
CA ILE A 174 11.93 -19.41 5.02
C ILE A 174 12.91 -20.56 4.75
N GLU A 175 12.57 -21.46 3.83
CA GLU A 175 13.41 -22.60 3.40
C GLU A 175 14.53 -22.22 2.41
N GLU A 176 14.54 -21.01 1.81
CA GLU A 176 15.38 -20.65 0.64
C GLU A 176 16.50 -19.60 0.91
N ARG A 177 16.63 -19.09 2.14
CA ARG A 177 17.48 -17.95 2.61
C ARG A 177 18.56 -17.35 1.68
N VAL A 178 18.40 -16.05 1.35
CA VAL A 178 19.46 -15.12 0.90
C VAL A 178 19.47 -13.87 1.81
N PRO A 179 20.63 -13.30 2.21
CA PRO A 179 20.69 -12.14 3.10
C PRO A 179 20.36 -10.83 2.36
N MET A 180 19.38 -10.07 2.88
CA MET A 180 18.97 -8.75 2.38
C MET A 180 19.45 -7.63 3.31
N ARG A 181 19.82 -6.48 2.75
CA ARG A 181 20.31 -5.29 3.48
C ARG A 181 19.23 -4.20 3.45
N CYS A 182 18.94 -3.62 4.61
CA CYS A 182 17.81 -2.70 4.83
C CYS A 182 18.26 -1.22 4.76
N PRO A 183 17.75 -0.39 3.83
CA PRO A 183 17.91 1.07 3.87
C PRO A 183 16.73 1.74 4.60
N LYS A 184 16.99 2.83 5.35
CA LYS A 184 15.95 3.67 5.97
C LYS A 184 15.11 4.35 4.88
N LEU A 185 13.77 4.23 4.93
CA LEU A 185 12.85 5.01 4.11
C LEU A 185 12.10 6.05 4.95
N VAL A 186 12.03 7.26 4.41
CA VAL A 186 11.27 8.43 4.89
C VAL A 186 9.95 8.47 4.11
N LEU A 187 8.88 9.07 4.65
CA LEU A 187 7.60 9.31 3.95
C LEU A 187 7.86 9.69 2.48
N GLN A 188 7.49 8.80 1.56
CA GLN A 188 7.61 9.04 0.13
C GLN A 188 6.19 9.16 -0.43
N ILE A 189 5.84 10.38 -0.85
CA ILE A 189 4.76 10.59 -1.80
C ILE A 189 5.32 10.16 -3.15
N ALA A 190 5.11 8.89 -3.50
CA ALA A 190 5.54 8.37 -4.77
C ALA A 190 4.44 8.68 -5.79
N ASN A 191 4.80 9.39 -6.86
CA ASN A 191 3.94 9.52 -8.02
C ASN A 191 4.01 8.20 -8.82
N ILE A 192 3.38 7.14 -8.29
CA ILE A 192 3.13 5.87 -8.99
C ILE A 192 2.06 6.08 -10.09
N GLY A 193 1.72 7.35 -10.38
CA GLY A 193 0.87 7.78 -11.46
C GLY A 193 1.17 7.11 -12.81
N ALA A 194 2.40 6.72 -13.16
CA ALA A 194 2.62 5.97 -14.40
C ALA A 194 2.13 4.51 -14.36
N LEU A 195 2.23 3.84 -13.21
CA LEU A 195 1.78 2.46 -13.04
C LEU A 195 0.25 2.40 -12.86
N ILE A 196 -0.29 3.38 -12.12
CA ILE A 196 -1.72 3.51 -11.83
C ILE A 196 -2.45 4.17 -13.02
N ALA A 197 -1.96 5.23 -13.67
CA ALA A 197 -2.58 5.76 -14.89
C ALA A 197 -2.65 4.72 -16.03
N ALA A 198 -1.68 3.81 -16.13
CA ALA A 198 -1.72 2.71 -17.11
C ALA A 198 -2.79 1.64 -16.78
N ILE A 199 -3.16 1.51 -15.50
CA ILE A 199 -4.16 0.56 -14.98
C ILE A 199 -5.56 1.20 -14.96
N PHE A 200 -5.67 2.48 -14.59
CA PHE A 200 -6.90 3.26 -14.41
C PHE A 200 -7.38 3.98 -15.70
N HIS A 201 -6.54 4.11 -16.75
CA HIS A 201 -6.94 4.69 -18.06
C HIS A 201 -7.04 3.68 -19.21
N ARG A 202 -7.15 2.37 -18.96
CA ARG A 202 -7.55 1.44 -20.04
C ARG A 202 -9.00 1.74 -20.42
N LYS A 203 -9.17 2.60 -21.43
CA LYS A 203 -10.46 2.80 -22.11
C LYS A 203 -11.07 1.43 -22.42
N PRO A 204 -12.37 1.20 -22.21
CA PRO A 204 -13.02 0.01 -22.69
C PRO A 204 -12.76 -0.06 -24.20
N ARG A 205 -12.18 -1.17 -24.66
CA ARG A 205 -12.09 -1.48 -26.10
C ARG A 205 -13.53 -1.67 -26.60
N LEU A 206 -14.17 -0.57 -26.97
CA LEU A 206 -15.31 -0.61 -27.85
C LEU A 206 -14.84 -1.21 -29.18
N ARG A 207 -15.30 -2.42 -29.47
CA ARG A 207 -15.24 -2.97 -30.82
C ARG A 207 -16.12 -2.10 -31.71
N SER A 208 -15.52 -1.40 -32.67
CA SER A 208 -15.87 -1.51 -34.10
C SER A 208 -15.03 -0.55 -34.94
N ALA A 209 -14.75 -1.01 -36.16
CA ALA A 209 -14.02 -0.35 -37.22
C ALA A 209 -14.65 0.97 -37.67
N ALA A 210 -13.82 1.98 -37.94
CA ALA A 210 -13.60 2.54 -39.27
C ALA A 210 -12.91 3.91 -39.18
N ASP A 211 -11.82 4.01 -39.94
CA ASP A 211 -11.37 5.18 -40.69
C ASP A 211 -10.54 6.34 -40.08
N MET A 212 -9.37 6.46 -40.70
CA MET A 212 -8.74 7.66 -41.28
C MET A 212 -7.70 8.47 -40.47
N LYS A 213 -6.44 8.15 -40.79
CA LYS A 213 -5.38 9.03 -41.32
C LYS A 213 -5.06 10.35 -40.59
N GLY A 214 -3.79 10.46 -40.17
CA GLY A 214 -2.95 11.61 -40.55
C GLY A 214 -2.19 12.32 -39.43
N THR A 215 -0.87 12.48 -39.65
CA THR A 215 0.06 13.50 -39.11
C THR A 215 0.33 13.51 -37.60
N GLY A 216 1.55 13.55 -37.05
CA GLY A 216 2.92 13.73 -37.53
C GLY A 216 3.76 14.36 -36.40
N ILE A 217 4.95 13.79 -36.09
CA ILE A 217 6.26 14.44 -35.72
C ILE A 217 6.26 15.51 -34.57
N SER A 218 7.14 15.66 -33.57
CA SER A 218 8.50 15.20 -33.18
C SER A 218 8.68 15.43 -31.67
N PHE A 219 9.66 14.75 -31.07
CA PHE A 219 10.32 15.12 -29.81
C PHE A 219 11.21 16.36 -29.96
N CYS A 220 11.38 17.12 -28.86
CA CYS A 220 12.67 17.66 -28.45
C CYS A 220 12.61 18.12 -26.98
N ALA A 221 13.54 17.60 -26.17
CA ALA A 221 13.96 18.18 -24.89
C ALA A 221 15.37 18.73 -25.08
N PRO A 222 15.81 19.69 -24.25
CA PRO A 222 17.14 19.66 -23.65
C PRO A 222 17.13 18.86 -22.34
#